data_AF-A0A952RAW0-F1
#
_entry.id   AF-A0A952RAW0-F1
#
_cell.length_a   1.000
_cell.length_b   1.000
_cell.length_c   1.000
_cell.angle_alpha   90.00
_cell.angle_beta   90.00
_cell.angle_gamma   90.00
#
_symmetry.space_group_name_H-M   'P 1'
#
loop_
_entity.id
_entity.type
_entity.pdbx_description
1 polymer ?
#
loop_
_entity_poly.entity_id
_entity_poly.type
_entity_poly.pdbx_seq_one_letter_code
_entity_poly.pdbx_strand_id
1 'polypeptide(L)'
;MTNQLDTALLVVVLTSAAIYLCLSRELVRSLFGFLLLSNAANLVVLSVSGDPSGRRAASVGEQTSGYVDPLPQALILTAIVIGFSVAAYLTVLIYRTYVDAGDGAALTLEEPPVVTEGGLNKASDTNDLPEAHGTLDDAPQRPTAPSGMQS
;
A
#
# COMPACT_ATOMS: atom_id res chain seq x y z
N MET A 1 -32.67 25.35 -32.45
CA MET A 1 -31.26 25.36 -32.90
C MET A 1 -30.30 26.04 -31.90
N THR A 2 -30.71 27.06 -31.14
CA THR A 2 -29.88 27.68 -30.08
C THR A 2 -29.62 26.76 -28.89
N ASN A 3 -30.64 26.02 -28.45
CA ASN A 3 -30.60 25.20 -27.23
C ASN A 3 -29.57 24.05 -27.27
N GLN A 4 -29.18 23.59 -28.47
CA GLN A 4 -28.19 22.52 -28.62
C GLN A 4 -26.78 23.01 -28.28
N LEU A 5 -26.48 24.29 -28.57
CA LEU A 5 -25.19 24.90 -28.23
C LEU A 5 -25.05 25.11 -26.73
N ASP A 6 -26.13 25.51 -26.05
CA ASP A 6 -26.14 25.73 -24.59
C ASP A 6 -25.86 24.43 -23.82
N THR A 7 -26.49 23.32 -24.24
CA THR A 7 -26.27 22.01 -23.63
C THR A 7 -24.85 21.49 -23.88
N ALA A 8 -24.33 21.67 -25.10
CA ALA A 8 -22.96 21.30 -25.44
C ALA A 8 -21.93 22.10 -24.63
N LEU A 9 -22.15 23.41 -24.44
CA LEU A 9 -21.30 24.26 -23.61
C LEU A 9 -21.29 23.79 -22.14
N LEU A 10 -22.46 23.50 -21.57
CA LEU A 10 -22.59 22.98 -20.21
C LEU A 10 -21.85 21.64 -20.04
N VAL A 11 -22.01 20.72 -20.99
CA VAL A 11 -21.31 19.42 -20.97
C VAL A 11 -19.80 19.61 -20.97
N VAL A 12 -19.27 20.47 -21.84
CA VAL A 12 -17.82 20.71 -21.95
C VAL A 12 -17.27 21.33 -20.66
N VAL A 13 -17.97 22.32 -20.10
CA VAL A 13 -17.56 22.99 -18.84
C VAL A 13 -17.61 22.02 -17.66
N LEU A 14 -18.71 21.27 -17.48
CA LEU A 14 -18.83 20.29 -16.40
C LEU A 14 -17.78 19.18 -16.51
N THR A 15 -17.57 18.65 -17.71
CA THR A 15 -16.58 17.57 -17.94
C THR A 15 -15.17 18.07 -17.67
N SER A 16 -14.84 19.29 -18.11
CA SER A 16 -13.54 19.91 -17.84
C SER A 16 -13.31 20.13 -16.35
N ALA A 17 -14.32 20.62 -15.63
CA ALA A 17 -14.25 20.80 -14.18
C ALA A 17 -14.08 19.45 -13.46
N ALA A 18 -14.83 18.42 -13.85
CA ALA A 18 -14.73 17.09 -13.26
C ALA A 18 -13.33 16.47 -13.43
N ILE A 19 -12.74 16.58 -14.63
CA ILE A 19 -11.38 16.12 -14.92
C ILE A 19 -10.36 16.92 -14.09
N TYR A 20 -10.52 18.25 -14.02
CA TYR A 20 -9.64 19.10 -13.22
C TYR A 20 -9.67 18.72 -11.72
N LEU A 21 -10.84 18.40 -11.18
CA LEU A 21 -10.98 17.92 -9.80
C LEU A 21 -10.37 16.53 -9.59
N CYS A 22 -10.46 15.62 -10.58
CA CYS A 22 -9.81 14.30 -10.52
C CYS A 22 -8.27 14.37 -10.44
N LEU A 23 -7.65 15.39 -11.05
CA LEU A 23 -6.19 15.57 -11.01
C LEU A 23 -5.71 16.19 -9.69
N SER A 24 -6.61 16.51 -8.76
CA SER A 24 -6.22 17.13 -7.51
C SER A 24 -5.50 16.16 -6.56
N ARG A 25 -4.54 16.70 -5.80
CA ARG A 25 -3.73 15.95 -4.82
C ARG A 25 -4.52 15.56 -3.55
N GLU A 26 -5.76 16.05 -3.42
CA GLU A 26 -6.62 15.81 -2.25
C GLU A 26 -7.72 14.80 -2.55
N LEU A 27 -7.80 13.73 -1.73
CA LEU A 27 -8.76 12.63 -1.91
C LEU A 27 -10.23 13.10 -1.92
N VAL A 28 -10.58 14.07 -1.07
CA VAL A 28 -11.94 14.63 -1.00
C VAL A 28 -12.30 15.36 -2.31
N ARG A 29 -11.33 16.02 -2.92
CA ARG A 29 -11.53 16.79 -4.15
C ARG A 29 -11.57 15.89 -5.39
N SER A 30 -10.79 14.81 -5.39
CA SER A 30 -10.94 13.71 -6.35
C SER A 30 -12.33 13.07 -6.27
N LEU A 31 -12.86 12.80 -5.07
CA LEU A 31 -14.20 12.23 -4.88
C LEU A 31 -15.31 13.13 -5.44
N PHE A 32 -15.23 14.44 -5.18
CA PHE A 32 -16.14 15.43 -5.78
C PHE A 32 -16.01 15.47 -7.31
N GLY A 33 -14.81 15.26 -7.86
CA GLY A 33 -14.58 15.10 -9.29
C GLY A 33 -15.37 13.94 -9.89
N PHE A 34 -15.41 12.77 -9.23
CA PHE A 34 -16.19 11.61 -9.69
C PHE A 34 -17.70 11.82 -9.59
N LEU A 35 -18.18 12.45 -8.52
CA LEU A 35 -19.60 12.83 -8.41
C LEU A 35 -20.01 13.77 -9.55
N LEU A 36 -19.15 14.74 -9.88
CA LEU A 36 -19.39 15.68 -10.96
C LEU A 36 -19.30 15.00 -12.33
N LEU A 37 -18.37 14.05 -12.51
CA LEU A 37 -18.19 13.29 -13.74
C LEU A 37 -19.39 12.38 -14.04
N SER A 38 -19.99 11.76 -13.01
CA SER A 38 -21.21 10.96 -13.16
C SER A 38 -22.39 11.80 -13.66
N ASN A 39 -22.54 13.02 -13.12
CA ASN A 39 -23.54 13.96 -13.60
C ASN A 39 -23.24 14.45 -15.03
N ALA A 40 -21.97 14.71 -15.35
CA ALA A 40 -21.55 15.10 -16.68
C ALA A 40 -21.82 13.99 -17.71
N ALA A 41 -21.55 12.72 -17.38
CA ALA A 41 -21.84 11.57 -18.23
C ALA A 41 -23.33 11.46 -18.57
N ASN A 42 -24.20 11.71 -17.59
CA ASN A 42 -25.65 11.76 -17.82
C ASN A 42 -26.02 12.88 -18.82
N LEU A 43 -25.38 14.05 -18.73
CA LEU A 43 -25.61 15.14 -19.69
C LEU A 43 -25.02 14.86 -21.08
N VAL A 44 -23.91 14.13 -21.18
CA VAL A 44 -23.35 13.68 -22.48
C VAL A 44 -24.34 12.77 -23.20
N VAL A 45 -24.92 11.79 -22.48
CA VAL A 45 -25.94 10.90 -23.04
C VAL A 45 -27.17 11.70 -23.49
N LEU A 46 -27.60 12.67 -22.68
CA LEU A 46 -28.73 13.54 -23.01
C LEU A 46 -28.43 14.41 -24.24
N SER A 47 -27.19 14.91 -24.38
CA SER A 47 -26.73 15.68 -25.54
C SER A 47 -26.66 14.83 -26.81
N VAL A 48 -26.29 13.55 -26.70
CA VAL A 48 -26.25 12.59 -27.83
C VAL A 48 -27.66 12.12 -28.22
N SER A 49 -28.60 12.09 -27.27
CA SER A 49 -29.98 11.64 -27.50
C SER A 49 -30.82 12.57 -28.41
N GLY A 50 -30.35 13.79 -28.72
CA GLY A 50 -31.00 14.70 -29.67
C GLY A 50 -32.21 15.48 -29.14
N ASP A 51 -32.66 16.45 -29.94
CA ASP A 51 -33.64 17.51 -29.59
C ASP A 51 -34.95 16.94 -28.98
N PRO A 52 -35.38 17.38 -27.77
CA PRO A 52 -36.60 16.91 -27.12
C PRO A 52 -37.89 17.43 -27.79
N SER A 53 -37.80 18.25 -28.83
CA SER A 53 -38.95 18.87 -29.52
C SER A 53 -39.94 17.87 -30.15
N GLY A 54 -39.60 16.57 -30.24
CA GLY A 54 -40.50 15.51 -30.70
C GLY A 54 -40.77 14.39 -29.69
N ARG A 55 -40.09 14.38 -28.53
CA ARG A 55 -40.24 13.31 -27.52
C ARG A 55 -40.68 13.94 -26.22
N ARG A 56 -42.00 13.94 -26.04
CA ARG A 56 -42.69 14.28 -24.80
C ARG A 56 -41.98 13.60 -23.62
N ALA A 57 -41.72 14.38 -22.58
CA ALA A 57 -41.37 13.86 -21.27
C ALA A 57 -42.35 12.72 -20.93
N ALA A 58 -41.82 11.56 -20.56
CA ALA A 58 -42.61 10.38 -20.27
C ALA A 58 -43.62 10.69 -19.16
N SER A 59 -44.85 11.03 -19.56
CA SER A 59 -46.01 10.94 -18.69
C SER A 59 -46.27 9.47 -18.46
N VAL A 60 -46.35 9.08 -17.18
CA VAL A 60 -46.77 7.75 -16.73
C VAL A 60 -48.02 7.33 -17.52
N GLY A 61 -47.86 6.47 -18.52
CA GLY A 61 -48.99 5.90 -19.27
C GLY A 61 -48.85 5.79 -20.79
N GLU A 62 -47.91 6.47 -21.45
CA GLU A 62 -47.78 6.37 -22.91
C GLU A 62 -46.51 5.58 -23.28
N GLN A 63 -46.69 4.49 -24.05
CA GLN A 63 -45.64 3.61 -24.56
C GLN A 63 -44.72 4.38 -25.52
N THR A 64 -43.81 5.18 -24.97
CA THR A 64 -42.79 5.90 -25.74
C THR A 64 -41.75 4.89 -26.20
N SER A 65 -41.69 4.63 -27.51
CA SER A 65 -40.73 3.76 -28.20
C SER A 65 -39.30 4.32 -28.22
N GLY A 66 -38.90 4.98 -27.14
CA GLY A 66 -37.73 5.83 -27.06
C GLY A 66 -36.96 5.66 -25.76
N TYR A 67 -37.01 4.48 -25.16
CA TYR A 67 -36.24 4.20 -23.95
C TYR A 67 -34.75 4.17 -24.30
N VAL A 68 -33.95 4.97 -23.61
CA VAL A 68 -32.48 4.89 -23.69
C VAL A 68 -32.08 3.64 -22.91
N ASP A 69 -31.33 2.75 -23.53
CA ASP A 69 -30.93 1.51 -22.86
C ASP A 69 -30.13 1.83 -21.59
N PRO A 70 -30.64 1.44 -20.40
CA PRO A 70 -29.98 1.76 -19.12
C PRO A 70 -28.75 0.87 -18.88
N LEU A 71 -28.60 -0.21 -19.66
CA LEU A 71 -27.57 -1.22 -19.47
C LEU A 71 -26.17 -0.67 -19.80
N PRO A 72 -25.91 -0.01 -20.94
CA PRO A 72 -24.63 0.65 -21.20
C PRO A 72 -24.28 1.76 -20.19
N GLN A 73 -25.27 2.51 -19.71
CA GLN A 73 -25.05 3.60 -18.76
C GLN A 73 -24.57 3.09 -17.40
N ALA A 74 -25.18 2.01 -16.93
CA ALA A 74 -24.74 1.32 -15.71
C ALA A 74 -23.33 0.74 -15.85
N LEU A 75 -22.99 0.18 -17.02
CA LEU A 75 -21.65 -0.36 -17.29
C LEU A 75 -20.58 0.73 -17.32
N ILE A 76 -20.88 1.91 -17.85
CA ILE A 76 -19.98 3.07 -17.84
C ILE A 76 -19.72 3.57 -16.41
N LEU A 77 -20.76 3.68 -15.57
CA LEU A 77 -20.57 4.08 -14.17
C LEU A 77 -19.68 3.08 -13.42
N THR A 78 -19.88 1.79 -13.68
CA THR A 78 -19.09 0.70 -13.10
C THR A 78 -17.63 0.79 -13.52
N ALA A 79 -17.37 1.00 -14.81
CA ALA A 79 -16.02 1.15 -15.34
C ALA A 79 -15.28 2.35 -14.73
N ILE A 80 -15.96 3.49 -14.57
CA ILE A 80 -15.40 4.70 -13.96
C ILE A 80 -15.00 4.45 -12.49
N VAL A 81 -15.88 3.84 -11.70
CA VAL A 81 -15.63 3.59 -10.26
C VAL A 81 -14.53 2.55 -10.05
N ILE A 82 -14.51 1.48 -10.84
CA ILE A 82 -13.46 0.44 -10.72
C ILE A 82 -12.11 1.04 -11.12
N GLY A 83 -12.04 1.76 -12.24
CA GLY A 83 -10.82 2.41 -12.69
C GLY A 83 -10.24 3.37 -11.64
N PHE A 84 -11.10 4.18 -11.02
CA PHE A 84 -10.69 5.05 -9.92
C PHE A 84 -10.20 4.28 -8.69
N SER A 85 -10.97 3.29 -8.24
CA SER A 85 -10.64 2.52 -7.03
C SER A 85 -9.27 1.84 -7.17
N VAL A 86 -8.99 1.27 -8.34
CA VAL A 86 -7.69 0.66 -8.65
C VAL A 86 -6.59 1.70 -8.71
N ALA A 87 -6.80 2.85 -9.38
CA ALA A 87 -5.79 3.90 -9.47
C ALA A 87 -5.46 4.52 -8.10
N ALA A 88 -6.45 4.78 -7.27
CA ALA A 88 -6.28 5.28 -5.91
C ALA A 88 -5.59 4.24 -5.02
N TYR A 89 -6.02 2.98 -5.10
CA TYR A 89 -5.39 1.88 -4.37
C TYR A 89 -3.92 1.72 -4.75
N LEU A 90 -3.60 1.74 -6.05
CA LEU A 90 -2.22 1.60 -6.53
C LEU A 90 -1.36 2.80 -6.13
N THR A 91 -1.91 4.01 -6.16
CA THR A 91 -1.23 5.23 -5.70
C THR A 91 -0.87 5.13 -4.21
N VAL A 92 -1.82 4.69 -3.37
CA VAL A 92 -1.59 4.49 -1.93
C VAL A 92 -0.61 3.34 -1.68
N LEU A 93 -0.69 2.26 -2.46
CA LEU A 93 0.23 1.13 -2.36
C LEU A 93 1.66 1.55 -2.65
N ILE A 94 1.89 2.26 -3.77
CA ILE A 94 3.20 2.79 -4.15
C ILE A 94 3.72 3.75 -3.08
N TYR A 95 2.86 4.64 -2.57
CA TYR A 95 3.23 5.55 -1.48
C TYR A 95 3.64 4.78 -0.23
N ARG A 96 2.87 3.76 0.18
CA ARG A 96 3.22 2.91 1.32
C ARG A 96 4.53 2.17 1.10
N THR A 97 4.73 1.57 -0.09
CA THR A 97 5.99 0.89 -0.40
C THR A 97 7.17 1.87 -0.36
N TYR A 98 7.00 3.10 -0.84
CA TYR A 98 8.05 4.12 -0.77
C TYR A 98 8.37 4.54 0.68
N VAL A 99 7.35 4.72 1.52
CA VAL A 99 7.52 5.05 2.94
C VAL A 99 8.15 3.87 3.70
N ASP A 100 7.64 2.66 3.51
CA ASP A 100 8.17 1.44 4.15
C ASP A 100 9.59 1.13 3.65
N ALA A 101 9.92 1.41 2.39
CA ALA A 101 11.29 1.33 1.89
C ALA A 101 12.20 2.42 2.50
N GLY A 102 11.66 3.61 2.82
CA GLY A 102 12.37 4.64 3.57
C GLY A 102 12.75 4.18 4.99
N ASP A 103 11.92 3.35 5.62
CA ASP A 103 12.14 2.83 6.98
C ASP A 103 12.85 1.46 7.02
N GLY A 104 12.96 0.76 5.88
CA GLY A 104 13.41 -0.64 5.84
C GLY A 104 14.31 -1.07 4.67
N ALA A 105 14.69 -0.19 3.74
CA ALA A 105 15.60 -0.54 2.63
C ALA A 105 17.08 -0.67 3.04
N ALA A 106 17.37 -0.98 4.31
CA ALA A 106 18.53 -1.81 4.61
C ALA A 106 18.16 -3.26 4.27
N LEU A 107 18.02 -3.55 2.97
CA LEU A 107 18.31 -4.88 2.49
C LEU A 107 19.78 -5.11 2.81
N THR A 108 20.04 -5.64 4.01
CA THR A 108 21.29 -6.32 4.30
C THR A 108 21.41 -7.37 3.21
N LEU A 109 22.16 -7.04 2.17
CA LEU A 109 22.76 -8.04 1.31
C LEU A 109 23.51 -8.91 2.30
N GLU A 110 23.01 -10.12 2.50
CA GLU A 110 23.65 -11.13 3.34
C GLU A 110 25.06 -11.27 2.79
N GLU A 111 26.01 -10.58 3.43
CA GLU A 111 27.42 -10.69 3.09
C GLU A 111 27.78 -12.13 3.45
N PRO A 112 28.16 -12.96 2.46
CA PRO A 112 28.54 -14.34 2.76
C PRO A 112 29.67 -14.27 3.80
N PRO A 113 29.67 -15.17 4.79
CA PRO A 113 30.62 -15.09 5.90
C PRO A 113 32.04 -15.02 5.34
N VAL A 114 32.70 -13.89 5.56
CA VAL A 114 34.13 -13.75 5.30
C VAL A 114 34.83 -14.75 6.21
N VAL A 115 35.29 -15.86 5.63
CA VAL A 115 36.20 -16.79 6.31
C VAL A 115 37.51 -16.03 6.47
N THR A 116 37.65 -15.35 7.61
CA THR A 116 38.90 -14.70 7.98
C THR A 116 39.94 -15.79 8.19
N GLU A 117 41.00 -15.77 7.37
CA GLU A 117 42.23 -16.58 7.44
C GLU A 117 43.03 -16.35 8.75
N GLY A 118 42.38 -15.97 9.85
CA GLY A 118 42.96 -15.78 11.19
C GLY A 118 42.66 -16.93 12.16
N GLY A 119 41.85 -17.91 11.75
CA GLY A 119 41.45 -19.06 12.57
C GLY A 119 42.42 -20.25 12.53
N LEU A 120 43.31 -20.31 11.53
CA LEU A 120 44.24 -21.45 11.37
C LEU A 120 45.54 -21.28 12.17
N ASN A 121 45.86 -20.06 12.58
CA ASN A 121 47.07 -19.66 13.30
C ASN A 121 46.93 -19.75 14.82
N LYS A 122 45.73 -20.07 15.34
CA LYS A 122 45.49 -20.31 16.77
C LYS A 122 45.53 -21.79 17.17
N ALA A 123 45.54 -22.70 16.19
CA ALA A 123 45.69 -24.13 16.45
C ALA A 123 47.17 -24.58 16.50
N SER A 124 48.10 -23.70 16.10
CA SER A 124 49.55 -23.93 16.16
C SER A 124 50.19 -23.48 17.47
N ASP A 125 49.44 -22.83 18.36
CA ASP A 125 49.95 -22.39 19.67
C ASP A 125 49.69 -23.49 20.72
N THR A 126 50.33 -24.65 20.52
CA THR A 126 50.35 -25.75 21.47
C THR A 126 51.48 -25.52 22.48
N ASN A 127 51.32 -24.56 23.39
CA ASN A 127 52.25 -24.42 24.53
C ASN A 127 51.56 -24.47 25.90
N ASP A 128 50.28 -24.84 25.95
CA ASP A 128 49.58 -25.11 27.19
C ASP A 128 49.70 -26.60 27.55
N LEU A 129 50.92 -27.07 27.85
CA LEU A 129 51.08 -28.22 28.72
C LEU A 129 51.05 -27.71 30.17
N PRO A 130 50.23 -28.27 31.06
CA PRO A 130 50.18 -27.83 32.44
C PRO A 130 51.52 -28.11 33.12
N GLU A 131 52.30 -27.05 33.35
CA GLU A 131 53.47 -27.06 34.23
C GLU A 131 53.03 -27.54 35.61
N ALA A 132 53.45 -28.75 35.98
CA ALA A 132 53.22 -29.35 37.28
C ALA A 132 54.07 -28.63 38.35
N HIS A 133 53.68 -27.42 38.72
CA HIS A 133 54.21 -26.73 39.89
C HIS A 133 53.54 -27.31 41.15
N GLY A 134 54.12 -28.38 41.67
CA GLY A 134 53.77 -28.94 42.97
C GLY A 134 54.14 -27.98 44.09
N THR A 135 53.14 -27.41 44.75
CA THR A 135 53.30 -26.75 46.05
C THR A 135 53.24 -27.83 47.14
N LEU A 136 54.41 -28.27 47.61
CA LEU A 136 54.53 -29.28 48.66
C LEU A 136 54.20 -28.76 50.08
N ASP A 137 53.72 -27.52 50.22
CA ASP A 137 53.56 -26.86 51.52
C ASP A 137 52.12 -26.77 52.05
N ASP A 138 51.12 -27.28 51.31
CA ASP A 138 49.72 -27.33 51.79
C ASP A 138 49.37 -28.70 52.41
N ALA A 139 50.16 -29.15 53.38
CA ALA A 139 49.74 -30.23 54.27
C ALA A 139 48.81 -29.68 55.37
N PRO A 140 47.57 -30.19 55.52
CA PRO A 140 46.68 -29.75 56.59
C PRO A 140 47.26 -30.12 57.96
N GLN A 141 47.53 -29.13 58.81
CA GLN A 141 47.83 -29.38 60.23
C GLN A 141 46.60 -30.06 60.87
N ARG A 142 46.77 -31.34 61.24
CA ARG A 142 45.71 -32.16 61.83
C ARG A 142 45.36 -31.61 63.23
N PRO A 143 44.07 -31.34 63.52
CA PRO A 143 43.64 -31.00 64.87
C PRO A 143 43.98 -32.13 65.86
N THR A 144 44.69 -31.82 66.94
CA THR A 144 44.94 -32.76 68.04
C THR A 144 43.64 -32.99 68.80
N ALA A 145 42.99 -34.13 68.56
CA ALA A 145 41.83 -34.56 69.33
C ALA A 145 42.24 -35.04 70.74
N PRO A 146 41.50 -34.70 71.80
CA PRO A 146 41.73 -35.24 73.13
C PRO A 146 41.07 -36.63 73.23
N SER A 147 41.85 -37.65 73.61
CA SER A 147 41.31 -38.93 74.02
C SER A 147 42.03 -39.40 75.27
N GLY A 148 41.40 -39.14 76.42
CA GLY A 148 41.56 -40.02 77.56
C GLY A 148 40.73 -41.28 77.29
N MET A 149 41.35 -42.44 77.44
CA MET A 149 40.90 -43.61 78.20
C MET A 149 41.68 -44.82 77.68
N GLN A 150 42.58 -45.38 78.51
CA GLN A 150 42.75 -46.82 78.73
C GLN A 150 43.91 -47.07 79.70
N SER A 151 43.55 -47.17 80.99
CA SER A 151 44.00 -48.13 82.02
C SER A 151 43.99 -47.47 83.40
#